data_AF-A0A6A3EMK3-F1
#
_entry.id   AF-A0A6A3EMK3-F1
#
_cell.length_a   1.000
_cell.length_b   1.000
_cell.length_c   1.000
_cell.angle_alpha   90.00
_cell.angle_beta   90.00
_cell.angle_gamma   90.00
#
_symmetry.space_group_name_H-M   'P 1'
#
loop_
_entity.id
_entity.type
_entity.pdbx_description
1 polymer ?
#
loop_
_entity_poly.entity_id
_entity_poly.type
_entity_poly.pdbx_seq_one_letter_code
_entity_poly.pdbx_strand_id
1 'polypeptide(L)'
;MQSFLGSLNYYSKFIEDYAIYAAVLYELGEVDFAAMNKPEDRSRDQDLAAVTGDDLEGARDPADADLRWIRAHKSFNKLKEKVSSTPILRHFRPELQPVVVVYANVGRSQWL
;
A
#
# COMPACT_ATOMS: atom_id res chain seq x y z
N MET A 1 -6.69 -7.45 4.34
CA MET A 1 -5.95 -6.25 4.76
C MET A 1 -4.97 -6.48 5.92
N GLN A 2 -5.39 -7.07 7.05
CA GLN A 2 -4.55 -7.19 8.26
C GLN A 2 -3.18 -7.84 8.05
N SER A 3 -3.09 -8.92 7.27
CA SER A 3 -1.80 -9.57 6.97
C SER A 3 -0.84 -8.67 6.19
N PHE A 4 -1.36 -7.82 5.32
CA PHE A 4 -0.56 -6.88 4.52
C PHE A 4 0.03 -5.77 5.41
N LEU A 5 -0.81 -5.14 6.24
CA LEU A 5 -0.36 -4.09 7.18
C LEU A 5 0.57 -4.66 8.26
N GLY A 6 0.32 -5.88 8.72
CA GLY A 6 1.22 -6.62 9.62
C GLY A 6 2.60 -6.87 9.00
N SER A 7 2.66 -7.22 7.71
CA SER A 7 3.94 -7.43 7.00
C SER A 7 4.76 -6.15 6.85
N LEU A 8 4.08 -5.00 6.74
CA LEU A 8 4.71 -3.70 6.62
C LEU A 8 5.27 -3.20 7.96
N ASN A 9 4.66 -3.59 9.09
CA ASN A 9 5.07 -3.15 10.43
C ASN A 9 6.53 -3.50 10.76
N TYR A 10 7.02 -4.65 10.28
CA TYR A 10 8.41 -5.06 10.46
C TYR A 10 9.43 -4.09 9.84
N TYR A 11 9.03 -3.38 8.77
CA TYR A 11 9.89 -2.47 8.01
C TYR A 11 9.78 -1.01 8.44
N SER A 12 8.89 -0.68 9.37
CA SER A 12 8.65 0.68 9.85
C SER A 12 9.91 1.42 10.29
N LYS A 13 10.83 0.73 10.99
CA LYS A 13 12.11 1.29 11.46
C LYS A 13 13.14 1.56 10.35
N PHE A 14 12.91 1.08 9.13
CA PHE A 14 13.86 1.20 8.01
C PHE A 14 13.33 2.06 6.87
N ILE A 15 12.10 2.54 6.97
CA ILE A 15 11.45 3.36 5.95
C ILE A 15 11.11 4.70 6.58
N GLU A 16 11.75 5.75 6.09
CA GLU A 16 11.41 7.13 6.44
C GLU A 16 9.97 7.45 6.01
N ASP A 17 9.26 8.22 6.85
CA ASP A 17 7.85 8.61 6.66
C ASP A 17 6.89 7.42 6.56
N TYR A 18 7.30 6.22 7.00
CA TYR A 18 6.48 5.02 6.94
C TYR A 18 5.09 5.21 7.53
N ALA A 19 5.00 5.85 8.72
CA ALA A 19 3.74 6.05 9.41
C ALA A 19 2.75 6.91 8.58
N ILE A 20 3.25 7.85 7.78
CA ILE A 20 2.44 8.72 6.91
C ILE A 20 1.81 7.87 5.80
N TYR A 21 2.63 7.06 5.11
CA TYR A 21 2.12 6.20 4.04
C TYR A 21 1.22 5.08 4.56
N ALA A 22 1.56 4.52 5.73
CA ALA A 22 0.79 3.44 6.34
C ALA A 22 -0.56 3.92 6.86
N ALA A 23 -0.64 5.11 7.49
CA ALA A 23 -1.89 5.69 7.99
C ALA A 23 -2.97 5.77 6.91
N VAL A 24 -2.60 6.24 5.71
CA VAL A 24 -3.51 6.29 4.55
C VAL A 24 -4.03 4.90 4.18
N LEU A 25 -3.21 3.86 4.34
CA LEU A 25 -3.62 2.48 4.06
C LEU A 25 -4.48 1.88 5.18
N TYR A 26 -4.34 2.35 6.43
CA TYR A 26 -5.22 1.96 7.55
C TYR A 26 -6.63 2.55 7.44
N GLU A 27 -6.79 3.64 6.68
CA GLU A 27 -8.10 4.27 6.40
C GLU A 27 -8.94 3.46 5.39
N LEU A 28 -8.33 2.54 4.63
CA LEU A 28 -9.06 1.71 3.66
C LEU A 28 -9.84 0.59 4.34
N GLY A 29 -10.99 0.23 3.76
CA GLY A 29 -11.73 -1.00 4.10
C GLY A 29 -11.24 -2.22 3.29
N GLU A 30 -11.65 -3.44 3.67
CA GLU A 30 -11.32 -4.67 2.91
C GLU A 30 -11.85 -4.62 1.46
N VAL A 31 -13.00 -3.97 1.24
CA VAL A 31 -13.62 -3.79 -0.08
C VAL A 31 -12.76 -2.87 -0.95
N ASP A 32 -12.30 -1.76 -0.39
CA ASP A 32 -11.41 -0.83 -1.08
C ASP A 32 -10.09 -1.56 -1.42
N PHE A 33 -9.50 -2.31 -0.49
CA PHE A 33 -8.29 -3.08 -0.75
C PHE A 33 -8.46 -4.12 -1.87
N ALA A 34 -9.61 -4.78 -1.96
CA ALA A 34 -9.89 -5.75 -3.01
C ALA A 34 -9.98 -5.08 -4.39
N ALA A 35 -10.46 -3.84 -4.46
CA ALA A 35 -10.47 -3.08 -5.69
C ALA A 35 -9.04 -2.76 -6.19
N MET A 36 -8.03 -2.61 -5.31
CA MET A 36 -6.66 -2.14 -5.70
C MET A 36 -5.95 -3.00 -6.74
N ASN A 37 -6.34 -4.26 -6.88
CA ASN A 37 -5.75 -5.18 -7.84
C ASN A 37 -6.51 -5.25 -9.17
N LYS A 38 -7.56 -4.44 -9.36
CA LYS A 38 -8.36 -4.46 -10.60
C LYS A 38 -7.73 -3.57 -11.67
N PRO A 39 -7.54 -4.11 -12.90
CA PRO A 39 -6.87 -3.38 -13.98
C PRO A 39 -7.66 -2.16 -14.48
N GLU A 40 -8.99 -2.16 -14.32
CA GLU A 40 -9.87 -1.05 -14.72
C GLU A 40 -9.60 0.29 -13.98
N ASP A 41 -9.02 0.28 -12.78
CA ASP A 41 -8.81 1.50 -11.99
C ASP A 41 -7.57 2.32 -12.38
N ARG A 42 -6.62 1.73 -13.14
CA ARG A 42 -5.39 2.43 -13.60
C ARG A 42 -5.67 3.64 -14.50
N SER A 43 -6.86 3.70 -15.09
CA SER A 43 -7.26 4.80 -15.98
C SER A 43 -7.80 6.02 -15.22
N ARG A 44 -8.25 5.86 -13.96
CA ARG A 44 -8.80 6.94 -13.13
C ARG A 44 -7.71 7.74 -12.40
N ASP A 45 -6.56 7.12 -12.16
CA ASP A 45 -5.41 7.74 -11.49
C ASP A 45 -4.82 8.94 -12.23
N GLN A 46 -4.97 9.00 -13.57
CA GLN A 46 -4.40 10.09 -14.40
C GLN A 46 -5.29 11.33 -14.48
N ASP A 47 -6.61 11.17 -14.36
CA ASP A 47 -7.58 12.26 -14.59
C ASP A 47 -7.87 13.07 -13.32
N LEU A 48 -7.72 12.46 -12.14
CA LEU A 48 -8.06 13.07 -10.83
C LEU A 48 -6.85 13.59 -10.06
N ALA A 49 -5.61 13.27 -10.48
CA ALA A 49 -4.38 13.78 -9.86
C ALA A 49 -4.20 15.31 -9.99
N ALA A 50 -5.02 15.98 -10.81
CA ALA A 50 -5.04 17.43 -10.96
C ALA A 50 -5.83 18.17 -9.85
N VAL A 51 -6.63 17.45 -9.04
CA VAL A 51 -7.43 18.05 -7.95
C VAL A 51 -6.79 17.65 -6.63
N THR A 52 -5.85 18.46 -6.15
CA THR A 52 -5.42 18.41 -4.73
C THR A 52 -5.53 19.81 -4.17
N GLY A 53 -6.68 20.09 -3.56
CA GLY A 53 -6.92 21.25 -2.71
C GLY A 53 -7.30 20.75 -1.33
N ASP A 54 -6.50 21.16 -0.37
CA ASP A 54 -6.68 21.06 1.08
C ASP A 54 -8.13 21.39 1.47
N ASP A 55 -8.87 20.41 2.02
CA ASP A 55 -9.95 20.63 3.00
C ASP A 55 -10.55 19.26 3.39
N LEU A 56 -10.36 18.91 4.66
CA LEU A 56 -10.89 17.70 5.29
C LEU A 56 -12.27 18.02 5.87
N GLU A 57 -13.34 17.60 5.22
CA GLU A 57 -14.70 17.59 5.80
C GLU A 57 -15.45 16.34 5.35
N GLY A 58 -16.02 15.63 6.33
CA GLY A 58 -16.51 14.27 6.16
C GLY A 58 -17.94 14.19 5.68
N ALA A 59 -18.19 13.37 4.66
CA ALA A 59 -19.40 12.58 4.47
C ALA A 59 -19.21 11.62 3.28
N ARG A 60 -19.93 10.49 3.30
CA ARG A 60 -19.91 9.40 2.30
C ARG A 60 -20.48 9.85 0.93
N ASP A 61 -19.73 10.69 0.22
CA ASP A 61 -19.94 10.99 -1.19
C ASP A 61 -19.09 10.02 -2.03
N PRO A 62 -19.57 9.44 -3.14
CA PRO A 62 -18.72 8.72 -4.09
C PRO A 62 -17.46 9.49 -4.51
N ALA A 63 -17.48 10.83 -4.54
CA ALA A 63 -16.29 11.64 -4.77
C ALA A 63 -15.22 11.51 -3.67
N ASP A 64 -15.62 11.33 -2.41
CA ASP A 64 -14.71 11.11 -1.28
C ASP A 64 -14.06 9.71 -1.35
N ALA A 65 -14.83 8.70 -1.79
CA ALA A 65 -14.28 7.35 -2.02
C ALA A 65 -13.22 7.36 -3.13
N ASP A 66 -13.43 8.13 -4.19
CA ASP A 66 -12.48 8.30 -5.30
C ASP A 66 -11.20 9.03 -4.86
N LEU A 67 -11.32 10.07 -4.05
CA LEU A 67 -10.16 10.77 -3.48
C LEU A 67 -9.38 9.87 -2.51
N ARG A 68 -10.08 9.15 -1.62
CA ARG A 68 -9.46 8.19 -0.69
C ARG A 68 -8.69 7.12 -1.45
N TRP A 69 -9.27 6.62 -2.53
CA TRP A 69 -8.63 5.65 -3.43
C TRP A 69 -7.32 6.18 -4.01
N ILE A 70 -7.35 7.36 -4.64
CA ILE A 70 -6.16 7.98 -5.27
C ILE A 70 -5.06 8.19 -4.23
N ARG A 71 -5.42 8.71 -3.05
CA ARG A 71 -4.48 8.94 -1.94
C ARG A 71 -3.82 7.64 -1.51
N ALA A 72 -4.59 6.56 -1.40
CA ALA A 72 -4.08 5.26 -1.02
C ALA A 72 -3.19 4.64 -2.11
N HIS A 73 -3.58 4.75 -3.39
CA HIS A 73 -2.78 4.26 -4.52
C HIS A 73 -1.42 4.97 -4.59
N LYS A 74 -1.41 6.30 -4.43
CA LYS A 74 -0.18 7.11 -4.36
C LYS A 74 0.70 6.70 -3.18
N SER A 75 0.10 6.52 -1.99
CA SER A 75 0.82 6.11 -0.78
C SER A 75 1.43 4.71 -0.92
N PHE A 76 0.67 3.77 -1.49
CA PHE A 76 1.14 2.42 -1.77
C PHE A 76 2.33 2.41 -2.75
N ASN A 77 2.25 3.19 -3.83
CA ASN A 77 3.36 3.32 -4.78
C ASN A 77 4.60 3.95 -4.14
N LYS A 78 4.42 4.96 -3.28
CA LYS A 78 5.54 5.57 -2.56
C LYS A 78 6.19 4.59 -1.58
N LEU A 79 5.38 3.77 -0.92
CA LEU A 79 5.86 2.72 -0.03
C LEU A 79 6.67 1.66 -0.80
N LYS A 80 6.20 1.22 -1.98
CA LYS A 80 6.97 0.33 -2.87
C LYS A 80 8.32 0.91 -3.27
N GLU A 81 8.34 2.18 -3.66
CA GLU A 81 9.58 2.90 -4.01
C GLU A 81 10.55 2.92 -2.83
N LYS A 82 10.08 3.35 -1.64
CA LYS A 82 10.90 3.41 -0.43
C LYS A 82 11.41 2.03 -0.01
N VAL A 83 10.55 1.00 0.06
CA VAL A 83 10.95 -0.40 0.34
C VAL A 83 12.03 -0.85 -0.64
N SER A 84 11.85 -0.58 -1.93
CA SER A 84 12.84 -0.96 -2.92
C SER A 84 14.18 -0.25 -2.67
N SER A 85 14.18 1.03 -2.28
CA SER A 85 15.36 1.88 -2.09
C SER A 85 16.12 1.67 -0.78
N THR A 86 15.47 1.13 0.27
CA THR A 86 16.05 1.00 1.61
C THR A 86 17.20 -0.02 1.63
N PRO A 87 18.45 0.41 1.92
CA PRO A 87 19.63 -0.44 1.80
C PRO A 87 19.66 -1.60 2.81
N ILE A 88 19.07 -1.47 4.00
CA ILE A 88 19.02 -2.58 4.97
C ILE A 88 18.29 -3.82 4.42
N LEU A 89 17.39 -3.64 3.45
CA LEU A 89 16.71 -4.74 2.75
C LEU A 89 17.53 -5.32 1.60
N ARG A 90 18.67 -4.69 1.27
CA ARG A 90 19.55 -5.07 0.16
C ARG A 90 20.89 -5.66 0.63
N HIS A 91 21.34 -5.36 1.85
CA HIS A 91 22.67 -5.75 2.31
C HIS A 91 22.66 -7.16 2.90
N PHE A 92 22.86 -8.13 2.01
CA PHE A 92 23.32 -9.46 2.41
C PHE A 92 24.64 -9.34 3.16
N ARG A 93 24.70 -9.86 4.39
CA ARG A 93 25.91 -9.92 5.21
C ARG A 93 26.43 -11.35 5.18
N PRO A 94 27.48 -11.67 4.40
CA PRO A 94 27.97 -13.04 4.25
C PRO A 94 28.51 -13.63 5.56
N GLU A 95 28.82 -12.78 6.55
CA GLU A 95 29.26 -13.18 7.88
C GLU A 95 28.11 -13.66 8.78
N LEU A 96 26.85 -13.41 8.39
CA LEU A 96 25.66 -13.85 9.10
C LEU A 96 25.04 -15.06 8.39
N GLN A 97 24.54 -16.04 9.15
CA GLN A 97 23.78 -17.14 8.57
C GLN A 97 22.46 -16.60 7.98
N PRO A 98 22.17 -16.86 6.69
CA PRO A 98 20.90 -16.45 6.10
C PRO A 98 19.76 -17.28 6.68
N VAL A 99 18.70 -16.59 7.09
CA VAL A 99 17.44 -17.24 7.50
C VAL A 99 16.44 -17.11 6.36
N VAL A 100 16.02 -18.25 5.81
CA VAL A 100 14.98 -18.31 4.77
C VAL A 100 13.68 -18.71 5.42
N VAL A 101 12.65 -17.86 5.31
CA VAL A 101 11.29 -18.17 5.77
C VAL A 101 10.41 -18.37 4.55
N VAL A 102 9.88 -19.58 4.39
CA VAL A 102 9.01 -19.96 3.27
C VAL A 102 7.55 -19.90 3.72
N TYR A 103 6.74 -19.14 2.99
CA TYR A 103 5.29 -19.08 3.19
C TYR A 103 4.59 -19.66 1.96
N ALA A 104 3.80 -20.72 2.16
CA ALA A 104 2.88 -21.23 1.16
C ALA A 104 1.50 -20.63 1.43
N ASN A 105 1.02 -19.78 0.53
CA ASN A 105 -0.37 -19.31 0.58
C ASN A 105 -1.20 -20.10 -0.42
N VAL A 106 -2.38 -20.56 -0.01
CA VAL A 106 -3.36 -21.12 -0.93
C VAL A 106 -3.92 -19.96 -1.74
N GLY A 107 -3.38 -19.77 -2.94
CA GLY A 107 -3.98 -18.89 -3.93
C GLY A 107 -5.38 -19.38 -4.21
N ARG A 108 -6.39 -18.76 -3.59
CA ARG A 108 -7.79 -18.98 -3.99
C ARG A 108 -7.98 -18.31 -5.34
N SER A 109 -7.66 -19.04 -6.40
CA SER A 109 -8.11 -18.77 -7.75
C SER A 109 -9.63 -18.97 -7.77
N GLN A 110 -10.38 -17.89 -7.65
CA GLN A 110 -11.82 -17.90 -7.89
C GLN A 110 -12.00 -17.85 -9.41
N TRP A 111 -12.14 -19.02 -10.03
CA TRP A 111 -12.72 -19.15 -11.37
C TRP A 111 -14.15 -19.66 -11.18
N LEU A 112 -15.12 -18.76 -11.32
CA LEU A 112 -16.50 -19.04 -11.71
C LEU A 112 -16.93 -17.96 -12.69
#